data_AF-A0A968V0X6-F1
#
_entry.id   AF-A0A968V0X6-F1
#
_cell.length_a   1.000
_cell.length_b   1.000
_cell.length_c   1.000
_cell.angle_alpha   90.00
_cell.angle_beta   90.00
_cell.angle_gamma   90.00
#
_symmetry.space_group_name_H-M   'P 1'
#
loop_
_entity.id
_entity.type
_entity.pdbx_description
1 polymer ?
#
loop_
_entity_poly.entity_id
_entity_poly.type
_entity_poly.pdbx_seq_one_letter_code
_entity_poly.pdbx_strand_id
1 'polypeptide(L)'
;MNRFYVFILALFTQVSIFAQCVPNASLPDDVFGLFPSPENPASNPNGGITEPACIGQPYEFVFTLVTVVDVKGTPLGDLKVDSIRLSFVDGLPEGLSYRCDTGNCTTKGGKKVA
;
A
#
# COMPACT_ATOMS: atom_id res chain seq x y z
N MET A 1 -22.41 7.08 45.89
CA MET A 1 -22.29 7.99 44.73
C MET A 1 -20.89 7.99 44.10
N ASN A 2 -19.79 7.75 44.83
CA ASN A 2 -18.42 7.73 44.26
C ASN A 2 -18.09 6.60 43.27
N ARG A 3 -18.86 5.51 43.21
CA ARG A 3 -18.57 4.36 42.34
C ARG A 3 -19.15 4.49 40.93
N PHE A 4 -20.11 5.40 40.72
CA PHE A 4 -20.76 5.60 39.43
C PHE A 4 -19.91 6.47 38.49
N TYR A 5 -19.16 7.43 39.03
CA TYR A 5 -18.26 8.30 38.27
C TYR A 5 -17.08 7.54 37.63
N VAL A 6 -16.64 6.45 38.25
CA VAL A 6 -15.56 5.60 37.70
C VAL A 6 -16.01 4.92 36.40
N PHE A 7 -17.28 4.54 36.31
CA PHE A 7 -17.84 3.93 35.09
C PHE A 7 -18.02 4.94 33.94
N ILE A 8 -18.35 6.19 34.25
CA ILE A 8 -18.50 7.26 33.24
C ILE A 8 -17.13 7.75 32.73
N LEU A 9 -16.10 7.78 33.59
CA LEU A 9 -14.74 8.15 33.17
C LEU A 9 -14.07 7.09 32.27
N ALA A 10 -14.46 5.82 32.41
CA ALA A 10 -13.94 4.72 31.58
C ALA A 10 -14.55 4.68 30.16
N LEU A 11 -15.69 5.32 29.92
CA LEU A 11 -16.36 5.33 28.61
C LEU A 11 -15.76 6.34 27.62
N PHE A 12 -14.93 7.29 28.10
CA PHE A 12 -14.38 8.39 27.29
C PHE A 12 -12.98 8.12 26.71
N THR A 13 -12.36 6.98 27.02
CA THR A 13 -11.10 6.58 26.40
C THR A 13 -11.36 5.78 25.12
N GLN A 14 -12.11 6.36 24.18
CA GLN A 14 -12.10 5.88 22.81
C GLN A 14 -10.87 6.47 22.12
N VAL A 15 -9.75 5.79 22.28
CA VAL A 15 -8.52 6.12 21.56
C VAL A 15 -8.80 5.87 20.08
N SER A 16 -8.98 6.93 19.31
CA SER A 16 -9.05 6.85 17.86
C SER A 16 -7.69 6.40 17.34
N ILE A 17 -7.53 5.11 17.12
CA ILE A 17 -6.39 4.56 16.40
C ILE A 17 -6.64 4.90 14.92
N PHE A 18 -6.31 6.12 14.52
CA PHE A 18 -6.10 6.39 13.11
C PHE A 18 -4.90 5.56 12.70
N ALA A 19 -5.08 4.61 11.77
CA ALA A 19 -3.96 4.06 11.02
C ALA A 19 -3.34 5.24 10.25
N GLN A 20 -2.33 5.85 10.84
CA GLN A 20 -1.53 6.87 10.17
C GLN A 20 -0.48 6.09 9.42
N CYS A 21 -0.75 5.80 8.16
CA CYS A 21 0.27 5.16 7.37
C CYS A 21 1.35 6.23 7.13
N VAL A 22 2.46 6.08 7.83
CA VAL A 22 3.62 6.92 7.64
C VAL A 22 4.31 6.39 6.38
N PRO A 23 4.50 7.20 5.33
CA PRO A 23 5.27 6.77 4.17
C PRO A 23 6.60 6.19 4.62
N ASN A 24 6.96 5.03 4.11
CA ASN A 24 8.18 4.35 4.52
C ASN A 24 9.40 5.21 4.16
N ALA A 25 10.01 5.86 5.15
CA ALA A 25 11.13 6.78 4.98
C ALA A 25 12.41 6.11 4.45
N SER A 26 12.45 4.78 4.37
CA SER A 26 13.57 4.04 3.76
C SER A 26 13.50 3.95 2.23
N LEU A 27 12.37 4.34 1.61
CA LEU A 27 12.24 4.37 0.16
C LEU A 27 12.60 5.76 -0.39
N PRO A 28 13.46 5.85 -1.42
CA PRO A 28 13.82 7.13 -2.01
C PRO A 28 12.62 7.75 -2.74
N ASP A 29 12.24 8.97 -2.36
CA ASP A 29 11.09 9.71 -2.94
C ASP A 29 11.29 10.01 -4.45
N ASP A 30 12.53 9.93 -4.96
CA ASP A 30 12.89 10.24 -6.35
C ASP A 30 12.93 9.02 -7.29
N VAL A 31 12.69 7.81 -6.78
CA VAL A 31 12.78 6.58 -7.60
C VAL A 31 11.38 6.08 -7.94
N PHE A 32 11.07 6.02 -9.23
CA PHE A 32 9.87 5.33 -9.71
C PHE A 32 10.06 3.81 -9.60
N GLY A 33 9.20 3.12 -8.85
CA GLY A 33 9.33 1.66 -8.71
C GLY A 33 8.34 1.02 -7.74
N LEU A 34 8.27 -0.30 -7.80
CA LEU A 34 7.52 -1.14 -6.87
C LEU A 34 8.50 -1.79 -5.88
N PHE A 35 8.14 -1.82 -4.59
CA PHE A 35 9.03 -2.27 -3.52
C PHE A 35 8.30 -3.21 -2.55
N PRO A 36 8.83 -4.42 -2.28
CA PRO A 36 9.97 -5.03 -2.96
C PRO A 36 9.67 -5.26 -4.46
N SER A 37 10.71 -5.24 -5.28
CA SER A 37 10.57 -5.40 -6.73
C SER A 37 9.95 -6.76 -7.08
N PRO A 38 9.11 -6.83 -8.14
CA PRO A 38 8.56 -8.09 -8.62
C PRO A 38 9.66 -9.09 -9.01
N GLU A 39 9.26 -10.35 -9.10
CA GLU A 39 10.09 -11.37 -9.71
C GLU A 39 10.37 -11.01 -11.17
N ASN A 40 11.64 -11.11 -11.56
CA ASN A 40 12.07 -11.00 -12.93
C ASN A 40 13.15 -12.07 -13.17
N PRO A 41 12.93 -13.06 -14.05
CA PRO A 41 13.87 -14.16 -14.24
C PRO A 41 15.29 -13.72 -14.60
N ALA A 42 15.45 -12.57 -15.25
CA ALA A 42 16.74 -12.06 -15.73
C ALA A 42 17.43 -11.12 -14.73
N SER A 43 16.67 -10.29 -14.01
CA SER A 43 17.23 -9.22 -13.17
C SER A 43 16.90 -9.31 -11.68
N ASN A 44 15.84 -10.03 -11.30
CA ASN A 44 15.41 -10.21 -9.91
C ASN A 44 14.71 -11.57 -9.70
N PRO A 45 15.43 -12.70 -9.87
CA PRO A 45 14.82 -14.03 -9.88
C PRO A 45 14.27 -14.46 -8.51
N ASN A 46 14.67 -13.79 -7.44
CA ASN A 46 14.18 -14.01 -6.07
C ASN A 46 13.27 -12.88 -5.59
N GLY A 47 12.69 -12.12 -6.53
CA GLY A 47 11.78 -11.01 -6.25
C GLY A 47 10.35 -11.42 -5.93
N GLY A 48 9.51 -10.43 -5.69
CA GLY A 48 8.07 -10.64 -5.47
C GLY A 48 7.76 -11.28 -4.12
N ILE A 49 6.80 -12.21 -4.13
CA ILE A 49 6.34 -12.91 -2.93
C ILE A 49 7.26 -14.11 -2.68
N THR A 50 8.16 -13.97 -1.71
CA THR A 50 9.13 -15.03 -1.35
C THR A 50 8.62 -15.96 -0.25
N GLU A 51 7.58 -15.55 0.47
CA GLU A 51 7.02 -16.32 1.58
C GLU A 51 5.92 -17.27 1.06
N PRO A 52 5.95 -18.57 1.46
CA PRO A 52 4.91 -19.50 1.08
C PRO A 52 3.57 -19.13 1.75
N ALA A 53 2.48 -19.26 1.00
CA ALA A 53 1.13 -19.09 1.52
C ALA A 53 0.44 -20.46 1.66
N CYS A 54 -0.27 -20.67 2.77
CA CYS A 54 -1.02 -21.89 3.02
C CYS A 54 -2.48 -21.75 2.58
N ILE A 55 -3.01 -22.75 1.86
CA ILE A 55 -4.42 -22.77 1.45
C ILE A 55 -5.32 -22.74 2.69
N GLY A 56 -6.31 -21.85 2.68
CA GLY A 56 -7.27 -21.67 3.77
C GLY A 56 -6.78 -20.78 4.91
N GLN A 57 -5.57 -20.23 4.82
CA GLN A 57 -5.06 -19.24 5.78
C GLN A 57 -5.06 -17.83 5.17
N PRO A 58 -5.39 -16.79 5.95
CA PRO A 58 -5.16 -15.42 5.53
C PRO A 58 -3.68 -15.20 5.24
N TYR A 59 -3.41 -14.61 4.09
CA TYR A 59 -2.07 -14.20 3.68
C TYR A 59 -2.12 -12.72 3.30
N GLU A 60 -1.16 -11.96 3.80
CA GLU A 60 -1.03 -10.53 3.52
C GLU A 60 0.39 -10.24 3.07
N PHE A 61 0.51 -9.56 1.94
CA PHE A 61 1.78 -9.09 1.41
C PHE A 61 1.64 -7.62 1.06
N VAL A 62 2.46 -6.79 1.71
CA VAL A 62 2.46 -5.35 1.52
C VAL A 62 3.59 -4.98 0.56
N PHE A 63 3.23 -4.36 -0.55
CA PHE A 63 4.18 -3.71 -1.45
C PHE A 63 3.90 -2.20 -1.50
N THR A 64 4.95 -1.42 -1.76
CA THR A 64 4.90 0.03 -1.88
C THR A 64 5.18 0.44 -3.32
N LEU A 65 4.31 1.26 -3.88
CA LEU A 65 4.55 1.90 -5.18
C LEU A 65 5.04 3.33 -4.95
N VAL A 66 6.27 3.61 -5.39
CA VAL A 66 6.82 4.97 -5.42
C VAL A 66 6.67 5.53 -6.82
N THR A 67 6.12 6.73 -6.92
CA THR A 67 5.86 7.42 -8.17
C THR A 67 6.34 8.86 -8.10
N VAL A 68 6.80 9.39 -9.24
CA VAL A 68 7.15 10.81 -9.34
C VAL A 68 5.87 11.64 -9.37
N VAL A 69 5.90 12.78 -8.68
CA VAL A 69 4.75 13.70 -8.60
C VAL A 69 4.45 14.34 -9.96
N ASP A 70 5.50 14.63 -10.73
CA ASP A 70 5.44 15.31 -12.02
C ASP A 70 6.34 14.61 -13.06
N VAL A 71 5.84 14.36 -14.27
CA VAL A 71 6.67 14.09 -15.44
C VAL A 71 7.11 15.44 -16.00
N LYS A 72 8.38 15.79 -15.75
CA LYS A 72 8.94 17.08 -16.16
C LYS A 72 9.50 17.04 -17.57
N GLY A 73 9.48 18.19 -18.25
CA GLY A 73 10.15 18.37 -19.54
C GLY A 73 9.42 17.74 -20.74
N THR A 74 8.11 17.52 -20.64
CA THR A 74 7.32 17.11 -21.80
C THR A 74 6.99 18.33 -22.69
N PRO A 75 6.75 18.14 -24.01
CA PRO A 75 6.30 19.22 -24.90
C PRO A 75 4.98 19.88 -24.49
N LEU A 76 4.23 19.26 -23.57
CA LEU A 76 2.95 19.71 -23.05
C LEU A 76 3.07 20.40 -21.68
N GLY A 77 4.29 20.56 -21.15
CA GLY A 77 4.56 21.08 -19.80
C GLY A 77 4.77 19.98 -18.77
N ASP A 78 4.74 20.36 -17.49
CA ASP A 78 4.84 19.40 -16.38
C ASP A 78 3.52 18.64 -16.23
N LEU A 79 3.55 17.32 -16.45
CA LEU A 79 2.37 16.47 -16.36
C LEU A 79 2.25 15.89 -14.94
N LYS A 80 1.10 16.13 -14.31
CA LYS A 80 0.77 15.55 -13.01
C LYS A 80 0.15 14.18 -13.18
N VAL A 81 0.52 13.24 -12.30
CA VAL A 81 -0.15 11.95 -12.22
C VAL A 81 -1.58 12.16 -11.68
N ASP A 82 -2.61 11.79 -12.44
CA ASP A 82 -4.01 11.85 -11.99
C ASP A 82 -4.38 10.64 -11.13
N SER A 83 -4.02 9.44 -11.57
CA SER A 83 -4.28 8.20 -10.82
C SER A 83 -3.35 7.07 -11.26
N ILE A 84 -3.18 6.10 -10.37
CA ILE A 84 -2.49 4.84 -10.62
C ILE A 84 -3.45 3.70 -10.29
N ARG A 85 -3.53 2.72 -11.19
CA ARG A 85 -4.40 1.56 -11.05
C ARG A 85 -3.58 0.29 -11.20
N LEU A 86 -3.75 -0.65 -10.25
CA LEU A 86 -3.30 -2.02 -10.42
C LEU A 86 -4.24 -2.73 -11.41
N SER A 87 -3.70 -3.15 -12.55
CA SER A 87 -4.48 -3.80 -13.61
C SER A 87 -4.64 -5.30 -13.40
N PHE A 88 -3.57 -5.99 -13.03
CA PHE A 88 -3.54 -7.42 -12.75
C PHE A 88 -2.35 -7.76 -11.86
N VAL A 89 -2.39 -8.95 -11.27
CA VAL A 89 -1.26 -9.61 -10.59
C VAL A 89 -1.11 -10.97 -11.25
N ASP A 90 0.09 -11.26 -11.76
CA ASP A 90 0.46 -12.56 -12.30
C ASP A 90 1.25 -13.38 -11.27
N GLY A 91 1.45 -14.67 -11.55
CA GLY A 91 2.28 -15.54 -10.71
C GLY A 91 1.72 -15.86 -9.32
N LEU A 92 0.43 -15.57 -9.06
CA LEU A 92 -0.18 -15.95 -7.78
C LEU A 92 -0.26 -17.49 -7.66
N PRO A 93 0.11 -18.05 -6.49
CA PRO A 93 -0.10 -19.47 -6.20
C PRO A 93 -1.55 -19.91 -6.45
N GLU A 94 -1.71 -21.15 -6.89
CA GLU A 94 -3.03 -21.72 -7.15
C GLU A 94 -3.92 -21.62 -5.91
N GLY A 95 -5.15 -21.12 -6.11
CA GLY A 95 -6.12 -20.93 -5.03
C GLY A 95 -6.02 -19.60 -4.27
N LEU A 96 -5.08 -18.71 -4.63
CA LEU A 96 -5.01 -17.36 -4.08
C LEU A 96 -5.64 -16.32 -5.02
N SER A 97 -6.13 -15.24 -4.43
CA SER A 97 -6.62 -14.05 -5.13
C SER A 97 -6.13 -12.79 -4.42
N TYR A 98 -6.03 -11.69 -5.15
CA TYR A 98 -5.70 -10.39 -4.56
C TYR A 98 -6.98 -9.57 -4.34
N ARG A 99 -6.96 -8.71 -3.32
CA ARG A 99 -8.01 -7.74 -3.03
C ARG A 99 -7.35 -6.41 -2.71
N CYS A 100 -7.99 -5.33 -3.16
CA CYS A 100 -7.56 -3.97 -2.86
C CYS A 100 -8.57 -3.31 -1.92
N ASP A 101 -8.07 -2.47 -1.02
CA ASP A 101 -8.92 -1.73 -0.08
C ASP A 101 -9.82 -0.74 -0.80
N THR A 102 -9.29 -0.07 -1.82
CA THR A 102 -10.09 0.66 -2.81
C THR A 102 -10.64 -0.34 -3.82
N GLY A 103 -11.95 -0.50 -3.93
CA GLY A 103 -12.60 -1.57 -4.73
C GLY A 103 -12.24 -1.66 -6.22
N ASN A 104 -11.47 -0.70 -6.77
CA ASN A 104 -10.94 -0.71 -8.14
C ASN A 104 -9.40 -0.68 -8.21
N CYS A 105 -8.72 -0.96 -7.10
CA CYS A 105 -7.26 -0.89 -6.95
C CYS A 105 -6.65 0.41 -7.50
N THR A 106 -7.39 1.52 -7.39
CA THR A 106 -6.98 2.81 -7.96
C THR A 106 -6.70 3.81 -6.86
N THR A 107 -5.48 4.33 -6.88
CA THR A 107 -5.01 5.39 -6.01
C THR A 107 -4.93 6.69 -6.80
N LYS A 108 -5.54 7.77 -6.30
CA LYS A 108 -5.41 9.10 -6.91
C LYS A 108 -4.00 9.64 -6.72
N GLY A 109 -3.44 10.21 -7.78
CA GLY A 109 -2.19 10.95 -7.73
C GLY A 109 -2.32 12.24 -6.92
N GLY A 110 -1.19 12.77 -6.47
CA GLY A 110 -1.15 13.96 -5.60
C GLY A 110 -1.59 13.71 -4.15
N LYS A 111 -2.10 12.52 -3.82
CA LYS A 111 -2.27 12.06 -2.45
C LYS A 111 -1.08 11.15 -2.13
N LYS A 112 -0.20 11.56 -1.21
CA LYS A 112 0.75 10.62 -0.59
C LYS A 112 -0.14 9.61 0.14
N VAL A 113 -0.43 8.48 -0.52
CA VAL A 113 -1.18 7.39 0.11
C VAL A 113 -0.18 6.70 1.00
N ALA A 114 -0.15 7.27 2.21
CA ALA A 114 -0.14 6.52 3.43
C ALA A 114 -0.85 5.17 3.22
#